data_AF-A0A519QMD7-F1
#
_entry.id   AF-A0A519QMD7-F1
#
_cell.length_a   1.000
_cell.length_b   1.000
_cell.length_c   1.000
_cell.angle_alpha   90.00
_cell.angle_beta   90.00
_cell.angle_gamma   90.00
#
_symmetry.space_group_name_H-M   'P 1'
#
loop_
_entity.id
_entity.type
_entity.pdbx_description
1 polymer ?
#
loop_
_entity_poly.entity_id
_entity_poly.type
_entity_poly.pdbx_seq_one_letter_code
_entity_poly.pdbx_strand_id
1 'polypeptide(L)' 'MNYRSFGKYKIAEIGLGTWQLGSADWGNINEEQAFQILQEYVNAGGNFIDTADVY' A
#
# COMPACT_ATOMS: atom_id res chain seq x y z
N MET A 1 2.92 1.83 -14.69
CA MET A 1 2.95 0.60 -13.89
C MET A 1 3.11 -0.63 -14.78
N ASN A 2 3.96 -1.59 -14.38
CA ASN A 2 4.00 -2.93 -14.98
C ASN A 2 3.16 -3.90 -14.15
N TYR A 3 2.62 -4.95 -14.77
CA TYR A 3 1.78 -5.95 -14.07
C TYR A 3 2.34 -7.36 -14.21
N ARG A 4 2.29 -8.12 -13.13
CA ARG A 4 2.70 -9.53 -13.04
C ARG A 4 1.50 -10.41 -12.67
N SER A 5 1.56 -11.67 -13.07
CA SER A 5 0.53 -12.64 -12.68
C SER A 5 0.75 -13.07 -11.23
N PHE A 6 -0.29 -13.00 -10.40
CA PHE A 6 -0.32 -13.58 -9.06
C PHE A 6 -1.55 -14.47 -8.94
N GLY A 7 -1.34 -15.78 -9.16
CA GLY A 7 -2.43 -16.73 -9.40
C GLY A 7 -3.27 -16.29 -10.61
N LYS A 8 -4.57 -16.10 -10.39
CA LYS A 8 -5.51 -15.61 -11.40
C LYS A 8 -5.56 -14.08 -11.55
N TYR A 9 -4.86 -13.34 -10.69
CA TYR A 9 -4.90 -11.88 -10.66
C TYR A 9 -3.73 -11.26 -11.44
N LYS A 10 -3.93 -10.05 -11.96
CA LYS A 10 -2.87 -9.19 -12.48
C LYS A 10 -2.60 -8.08 -11.46
N ILE A 11 -1.47 -8.17 -10.80
CA ILE A 11 -1.06 -7.20 -9.77
C ILE A 11 0.09 -6.35 -10.26
N ALA A 12 0.17 -5.11 -9.79
CA ALA A 12 1.30 -4.23 -10.00
C ALA A 12 2.60 -4.95 -9.57
N GLU A 13 3.67 -4.78 -10.35
CA GLU A 13 4.99 -5.33 -10.01
C GLU A 13 5.53 -4.76 -8.69
N ILE A 14 5.07 -3.57 -8.30
CA ILE A 14 5.40 -2.90 -7.06
C ILE A 14 4.13 -2.82 -6.19
N GLY A 15 4.19 -3.43 -5.01
CA GLY A 15 3.14 -3.37 -3.98
C GLY A 15 3.37 -2.23 -2.98
N LEU A 16 2.30 -1.83 -2.29
CA LEU A 16 2.37 -0.88 -1.16
C LEU A 16 2.24 -1.63 0.16
N GLY A 17 3.33 -1.68 0.94
CA GLY A 17 3.27 -2.09 2.35
C GLY A 17 2.76 -0.95 3.22
N THR A 18 1.96 -1.28 4.24
CA THR A 18 1.28 -0.28 5.09
C THR A 18 1.71 -0.29 6.56
N TRP A 19 2.85 -0.90 6.90
CA TRP A 19 3.32 -0.95 8.29
C TRP A 19 3.41 0.44 8.93
N GLN A 20 3.90 1.43 8.19
CA GLN A 20 4.01 2.83 8.61
C GLN A 20 2.67 3.55 8.83
N LEU A 21 1.55 3.00 8.34
CA LEU A 21 0.24 3.66 8.41
C LEU A 21 -0.50 3.38 9.72
N GLY A 22 -0.19 2.26 10.38
CA GLY A 22 -0.80 1.88 11.67
C GLY A 22 0.20 1.82 12.82
N SER A 23 1.48 1.52 12.53
CA SER A 23 2.40 1.09 13.57
C SER A 23 3.06 2.27 14.26
N ALA A 24 3.04 2.24 15.60
CA ALA A 24 3.78 3.17 16.44
C ALA A 24 5.31 3.05 16.27
N ASP A 25 5.82 1.93 15.74
CA ASP A 25 7.26 1.67 15.61
C ASP A 25 7.95 2.53 14.53
N TRP A 26 7.20 3.04 13.55
CA TRP A 26 7.73 3.89 12.47
C TRP A 26 7.56 5.39 12.71
N GLY A 27 6.75 5.77 13.69
CA GLY A 27 6.34 7.15 13.95
C GLY A 27 4.86 7.39 13.63
N ASN A 28 4.38 8.62 13.89
CA ASN A 28 2.97 8.94 13.76
C ASN A 28 2.66 9.53 12.38
N ILE A 29 2.05 8.74 11.50
CA ILE A 29 1.42 9.22 10.26
C ILE A 29 -0.04 9.54 10.59
N ASN A 30 -0.47 10.77 10.30
CA ASN A 30 -1.87 11.10 10.53
C ASN A 30 -2.79 10.52 9.44
N GLU A 31 -4.08 10.44 9.73
CA GLU A 31 -5.07 9.82 8.84
C GLU A 31 -5.10 10.45 7.44
N GLU A 32 -4.98 11.78 7.34
CA GLU A 32 -4.96 12.49 6.06
C GLU A 32 -3.75 12.06 5.21
N GLN A 33 -2.57 11.99 5.80
CA GLN A 33 -1.36 11.55 5.12
C GLN A 33 -1.46 10.08 4.71
N ALA A 34 -2.04 9.22 5.55
CA ALA A 34 -2.25 7.82 5.22
C ALA A 34 -3.15 7.68 3.98
N PHE A 35 -4.27 8.42 3.92
CA PHE A 35 -5.14 8.43 2.75
C PHE A 35 -4.44 9.01 1.51
N GLN A 36 -3.64 10.07 1.66
CA GLN A 36 -2.86 10.62 0.54
C GLN A 36 -1.89 9.57 -0.03
N ILE A 37 -1.16 8.84 0.81
CA ILE A 37 -0.25 7.77 0.37
C ILE A 37 -0.99 6.68 -0.41
N LEU A 38 -2.13 6.21 0.13
CA LEU A 38 -2.95 5.19 -0.52
C LEU A 38 -3.49 5.69 -1.88
N GLN A 39 -3.97 6.94 -1.92
CA GLN A 39 -4.52 7.54 -3.14
C GLN A 39 -3.45 7.72 -4.21
N GLU A 40 -2.26 8.21 -3.85
CA GLU A 40 -1.15 8.37 -4.79
C GLU A 40 -0.67 7.02 -5.36
N TYR A 41 -0.62 5.97 -4.53
CA TYR A 41 -0.29 4.63 -5.02
C TYR A 41 -1.31 4.13 -6.06
N VAL A 42 -2.61 4.29 -5.79
CA VAL A 42 -3.66 3.91 -6.74
C VAL A 42 -3.60 4.77 -8.01
N ASN A 43 -3.38 6.08 -7.89
CA ASN A 43 -3.23 7.01 -9.02
C ASN A 43 -2.05 6.64 -9.91
N ALA A 44 -0.96 6.13 -9.34
CA ALA A 44 0.21 5.64 -10.07
C ALA A 44 -0.04 4.28 -10.79
N GLY A 45 -1.24 3.70 -10.63
CA GLY A 45 -1.65 2.42 -11.19
C GLY A 45 -1.38 1.22 -10.28
N GLY A 46 -1.13 1.45 -8.99
CA GLY A 46 -1.00 0.42 -7.97
C GLY A 46 -2.32 -0.29 -7.68
N ASN A 47 -2.26 -1.58 -7.38
CA ASN A 47 -3.45 -2.38 -7.07
C ASN A 47 -3.19 -3.55 -6.09
N PHE A 48 -2.04 -3.54 -5.41
CA PHE A 48 -1.69 -4.54 -4.40
C PHE A 48 -1.19 -3.87 -3.13
N ILE A 49 -2.00 -3.96 -2.07
CA ILE A 49 -1.75 -3.35 -0.77
C ILE A 49 -1.55 -4.48 0.24
N ASP A 50 -0.42 -4.45 0.94
CA ASP A 50 -0.04 -5.43 1.96
C ASP A 50 -0.15 -4.82 3.36
N THR A 51 -0.94 -5.48 4.22
CA THR A 51 -1.23 -5.04 5.59
C THR A 51 -1.34 -6.24 6.54
N ALA A 52 -1.36 -5.98 7.84
CA ALA A 52 -1.50 -7.00 8.89
C ALA A 52 -2.30 -6.45 10.09
N ASP A 53 -2.82 -7.35 10.92
CA ASP A 53 -3.52 -7.03 12.19
C ASP A 53 -2.62 -6.23 13.16
N VAL A 54 -1.33 -6.56 13.17
CA VAL A 54 -0.34 -5.91 14.05
C VAL A 54 0.19 -4.58 13.53
N TYR A 55 -0.21 -4.17 12.32
CA TYR A 55 0.22 -2.90 11.75
C TYR A 55 -0.60 -1.76 12.32
#